data_AF-A0A7C3JUX4-F1
#
_entry.id   AF-A0A7C3JUX4-F1
#
_cell.length_a   1.000
_cell.length_b   1.000
_cell.length_c   1.000
_cell.angle_alpha   90.00
_cell.angle_beta   90.00
_cell.angle_gamma   90.00
#
_symmetry.space_group_name_H-M   'P 1'
#
loop_
_entity.id
_entity.type
_entity.pdbx_description
1 polymer ?
#
loop_
_entity_poly.entity_id
_entity_poly.type
_entity_poly.pdbx_seq_one_letter_code
_entity_poly.pdbx_strand_id
1 'polypeptide(L)'
;MPRVIVADDAETIHDVRVWSRRLQQILSMLAPQPGGKNKPRKLVRGLRRIRKILGRPRNLDVMTQLVQEKIDAAGNPVVRDAWDQLRAHLLGRRARAIERSREKLRDFDLVNFADRARALIDGAGEAQDNSLAKSVDSALAEWRAAIATAKAEPETEEVHALRIAGKRLRYRIELLAELGDGPAKLWVKSLKILQDQLGSWHDRQVLLETCAKFLSQKDFLAAHPGLARVLLVEMEREQRRANATVDGLVKHAEKTSRAFGETAITIPEGDIAGAAGDKQ
;
A
#
# COMPACT_ATOMS: atom_id res chain seq x y z
N MET A 1 -1.33 -17.83 -3.31
CA MET A 1 -0.69 -17.75 -4.65
C MET A 1 -1.38 -18.67 -5.64
N PRO A 2 -1.57 -19.98 -5.40
CA PRO A 2 -2.37 -20.85 -6.28
C PRO A 2 -3.80 -20.33 -6.45
N ARG A 3 -4.40 -19.82 -5.37
CA ARG A 3 -5.72 -19.19 -5.40
C ARG A 3 -5.82 -17.96 -6.30
N VAL A 4 -4.78 -17.14 -6.53
CA VAL A 4 -4.87 -15.98 -7.47
C VAL A 4 -4.86 -16.44 -8.93
N ILE A 5 -4.30 -17.61 -9.19
CA ILE A 5 -4.27 -18.22 -10.51
C ILE A 5 -5.65 -18.81 -10.84
N VAL A 6 -6.37 -19.30 -9.83
CA VAL A 6 -7.67 -20.00 -9.97
C VAL A 6 -8.87 -19.06 -9.71
N ALA A 7 -8.80 -18.22 -8.68
CA ALA A 7 -9.79 -17.22 -8.30
C ALA A 7 -9.23 -15.80 -8.51
N ASP A 8 -10.01 -14.93 -9.14
CA ASP A 8 -9.62 -13.57 -9.50
C ASP A 8 -10.40 -12.51 -8.70
N ASP A 9 -10.92 -12.90 -7.54
CA ASP A 9 -11.61 -11.97 -6.65
C ASP A 9 -10.63 -10.93 -6.06
N ALA A 10 -11.16 -9.75 -5.74
CA ALA A 10 -10.37 -8.61 -5.29
C ALA A 10 -9.69 -8.83 -3.93
N GLU A 11 -10.25 -9.70 -3.09
CA GLU A 11 -9.74 -10.02 -1.75
C GLU A 11 -8.50 -10.90 -1.84
N THR A 12 -8.53 -11.96 -2.66
CA THR A 12 -7.38 -12.83 -2.89
C THR A 12 -6.17 -12.05 -3.43
N ILE A 13 -6.39 -11.10 -4.36
CA ILE A 13 -5.31 -10.23 -4.89
C ILE A 13 -4.77 -9.30 -3.80
N HIS A 14 -5.66 -8.74 -2.98
CA HIS A 14 -5.28 -7.90 -1.84
C HIS A 14 -4.38 -8.69 -0.88
N ASP A 15 -4.82 -9.86 -0.45
CA ASP A 15 -4.14 -10.70 0.53
C ASP A 15 -2.75 -11.11 0.07
N VAL A 16 -2.62 -11.60 -1.16
CA VAL A 16 -1.31 -11.96 -1.70
C VAL A 16 -0.34 -10.80 -1.66
N ARG A 17 -0.81 -9.57 -1.94
CA ARG A 17 0.05 -8.38 -1.88
C ARG A 17 0.43 -8.01 -0.46
N VAL A 18 -0.50 -8.14 0.49
CA VAL A 18 -0.26 -7.90 1.93
C VAL A 18 0.77 -8.90 2.46
N TRP A 19 0.53 -10.20 2.28
CA TRP A 19 1.45 -11.26 2.73
C TRP A 19 2.81 -11.16 2.04
N SER A 20 2.86 -10.84 0.74
CA SER A 20 4.13 -10.61 0.03
C SER A 20 4.90 -9.40 0.57
N ARG A 21 4.22 -8.38 1.08
CA ARG A 21 4.87 -7.20 1.70
C ARG A 21 5.45 -7.56 3.07
N ARG A 22 4.67 -8.25 3.91
CA ARG A 22 5.09 -8.73 5.23
C ARG A 22 6.29 -9.65 5.14
N LEU A 23 6.22 -10.68 4.30
CA LEU A 23 7.34 -11.60 4.07
C LEU A 23 8.59 -10.87 3.57
N GLN A 24 8.44 -9.84 2.74
CA GLN A 24 9.60 -9.03 2.35
C GLN A 24 10.24 -8.33 3.55
N GLN A 25 9.45 -7.78 4.50
CA GLN A 25 10.04 -7.09 5.66
C GLN A 25 10.90 -8.06 6.47
N ILE A 26 10.36 -9.25 6.76
CA ILE A 26 11.08 -10.32 7.46
C ILE A 26 12.37 -10.68 6.71
N LEU A 27 12.28 -11.02 5.42
CA LEU A 27 13.44 -11.42 4.61
C LEU A 27 14.48 -10.30 4.42
N SER A 28 14.06 -9.04 4.49
CA SER A 28 14.96 -7.88 4.46
C SER A 28 15.81 -7.78 5.73
N MET A 29 15.33 -8.30 6.86
CA MET A 29 16.09 -8.36 8.12
C MET A 29 17.03 -9.54 8.18
N LEU A 30 16.63 -10.66 7.57
CA LEU A 30 17.48 -11.84 7.40
C LEU A 30 18.56 -11.65 6.31
N ALA A 31 18.69 -10.44 5.74
CA ALA A 31 19.73 -10.15 4.76
C ALA A 31 21.11 -10.14 5.46
N PRO A 32 22.14 -10.81 4.90
CA PRO A 32 23.39 -10.96 5.62
C PRO A 32 24.14 -9.63 5.68
N GLN A 33 25.01 -9.50 6.68
CA GLN A 33 26.05 -8.45 6.75
C GLN A 33 26.83 -8.32 5.41
N PRO A 34 27.51 -7.18 5.16
CA PRO A 34 28.33 -6.99 3.97
C PRO A 34 29.31 -8.16 3.78
N GLY A 35 29.12 -8.97 2.73
CA GLY A 35 29.94 -10.15 2.42
C GLY A 35 29.19 -11.49 2.34
N GLY A 36 27.96 -11.59 2.87
CA GLY A 36 27.16 -12.83 2.76
C GLY A 36 26.47 -13.03 1.40
N LYS A 37 26.19 -14.29 1.04
CA LYS A 37 25.61 -14.69 -0.27
C LYS A 37 24.34 -13.88 -0.59
N ASN A 38 24.19 -13.44 -1.84
CA ASN A 38 23.07 -12.64 -2.40
C ASN A 38 21.64 -13.26 -2.32
N LYS A 39 21.43 -14.33 -1.54
CA LYS A 39 20.18 -15.12 -1.51
C LYS A 39 18.96 -14.30 -1.03
N PRO A 40 19.02 -13.50 0.06
CA PRO A 40 17.84 -12.76 0.54
C PRO A 40 17.41 -11.66 -0.42
N ARG A 41 18.38 -11.02 -1.09
CA ARG A 41 18.11 -10.03 -2.15
C ARG A 41 17.33 -10.64 -3.32
N LYS A 42 17.61 -11.88 -3.72
CA LYS A 42 16.86 -12.56 -4.79
C LYS A 42 15.40 -12.83 -4.39
N LEU A 43 15.16 -13.28 -3.16
CA LEU A 43 13.80 -13.51 -2.66
C LEU A 43 13.00 -12.22 -2.55
N VAL A 44 13.59 -11.16 -1.97
CA VAL A 44 12.96 -9.83 -1.89
C VAL A 44 12.60 -9.30 -3.28
N ARG A 45 13.48 -9.48 -4.28
CA ARG A 45 13.19 -9.13 -5.67
C ARG A 45 12.03 -9.94 -6.25
N GLY A 46 11.94 -11.23 -5.94
CA GLY A 46 10.83 -12.10 -6.34
C GLY A 46 9.48 -11.58 -5.80
N LEU A 47 9.40 -11.29 -4.50
CA LEU A 47 8.19 -10.71 -3.88
C LEU A 47 7.83 -9.35 -4.47
N ARG A 48 8.82 -8.51 -4.76
CA ARG A 48 8.60 -7.23 -5.46
C ARG A 48 8.04 -7.44 -6.86
N ARG A 49 8.51 -8.46 -7.59
CA ARG A 49 8.01 -8.81 -8.93
C ARG A 49 6.53 -9.22 -8.87
N ILE A 50 6.16 -10.10 -7.93
CA ILE A 50 4.78 -10.52 -7.70
C ILE A 50 3.88 -9.32 -7.45
N ARG A 51 4.26 -8.44 -6.50
CA ARG A 51 3.47 -7.24 -6.20
C ARG A 51 3.42 -6.25 -7.37
N LYS A 52 4.44 -6.20 -8.23
CA LYS A 52 4.41 -5.39 -9.46
C LYS A 52 3.41 -5.96 -10.46
N ILE A 53 3.41 -7.28 -10.67
CA ILE A 53 2.46 -7.98 -11.56
C ILE A 53 1.01 -7.77 -11.09
N LEU A 54 0.76 -7.89 -9.80
CA LEU A 54 -0.57 -7.73 -9.19
C LEU A 54 -0.93 -6.26 -8.88
N GLY A 55 -0.05 -5.31 -9.20
CA GLY A 55 -0.29 -3.89 -8.91
C GLY A 55 -1.44 -3.32 -9.72
N ARG A 56 -1.47 -3.61 -11.02
CA ARG A 56 -2.48 -3.04 -11.92
C ARG A 56 -3.90 -3.57 -11.66
N PRO A 57 -4.13 -4.89 -11.50
CA PRO A 57 -5.44 -5.39 -11.11
C PRO A 57 -5.92 -4.82 -9.78
N ARG A 58 -5.04 -4.79 -8.76
CA ARG A 58 -5.43 -4.24 -7.44
C ARG A 58 -5.82 -2.76 -7.50
N ASN A 59 -5.11 -1.96 -8.29
CA ASN A 59 -5.48 -0.55 -8.46
C ASN A 59 -6.86 -0.44 -9.13
N LEU A 60 -7.17 -1.30 -10.10
CA LEU A 60 -8.48 -1.33 -10.76
C LEU A 60 -9.58 -1.82 -9.81
N ASP A 61 -9.31 -2.76 -8.91
CA ASP A 61 -10.26 -3.16 -7.85
C ASP A 61 -10.66 -1.96 -6.99
N VAL A 62 -9.66 -1.23 -6.47
CA VAL A 62 -9.90 -0.07 -5.61
C VAL A 62 -10.65 1.03 -6.35
N MET A 63 -10.27 1.32 -7.61
CA MET A 63 -10.98 2.33 -8.41
C MET A 63 -12.41 1.91 -8.74
N THR A 64 -12.65 0.63 -9.03
CA THR A 64 -14.00 0.12 -9.31
C THR A 64 -14.89 0.25 -8.08
N GLN A 65 -14.36 -0.06 -6.89
CA GLN A 65 -15.08 0.12 -5.62
C GLN A 65 -15.37 1.61 -5.36
N LEU A 66 -14.39 2.49 -5.54
CA LEU A 66 -14.58 3.93 -5.33
C LEU A 66 -15.62 4.51 -6.29
N VAL A 67 -15.64 4.07 -7.56
CA VAL A 67 -16.67 4.46 -8.53
C VAL A 67 -18.03 3.90 -8.14
N GLN A 68 -18.11 2.67 -7.62
CA GLN A 68 -19.36 2.11 -7.09
C GLN A 68 -19.93 2.98 -5.96
N GLU A 69 -19.10 3.44 -5.03
CA GLU A 69 -19.54 4.36 -3.97
C GLU A 69 -20.10 5.67 -4.54
N LYS A 70 -19.58 6.17 -5.67
CA LYS A 70 -20.14 7.35 -6.36
C LYS A 70 -21.48 7.08 -7.02
N ILE A 71 -21.64 5.91 -7.64
CA ILE A 71 -22.91 5.44 -8.22
C ILE A 71 -23.98 5.34 -7.14
N ASP A 72 -23.63 4.75 -6.00
CA ASP A 72 -24.55 4.53 -4.87
C ASP A 72 -24.97 5.85 -4.22
N ALA A 73 -24.03 6.81 -4.12
CA ALA A 73 -24.29 8.15 -3.61
C ALA A 73 -24.99 9.08 -4.62
N ALA A 74 -25.06 8.71 -5.91
CA ALA A 74 -25.66 9.54 -6.94
C ALA A 74 -27.20 9.49 -6.85
N GLY A 75 -27.78 10.63 -6.42
CA GLY A 75 -29.23 10.83 -6.45
C GLY A 75 -29.79 11.21 -7.82
N ASN A 76 -28.94 11.64 -8.77
CA ASN A 76 -29.34 12.00 -10.12
C ASN A 76 -29.03 10.84 -11.10
N PRO A 77 -30.00 10.35 -11.89
CA PRO A 77 -29.79 9.26 -12.85
C PRO A 77 -28.69 9.51 -13.89
N VAL A 78 -28.53 10.76 -14.34
CA VAL A 78 -27.50 11.12 -15.33
C VAL A 78 -26.10 11.10 -14.72
N VAL A 79 -25.97 11.50 -13.45
CA VAL A 79 -24.69 11.39 -12.71
C VAL A 79 -24.34 9.92 -12.50
N ARG A 80 -25.34 9.11 -12.15
CA ARG A 80 -25.18 7.66 -12.01
C ARG A 80 -24.68 7.04 -13.32
N ASP A 81 -25.34 7.33 -14.44
CA ASP A 81 -24.97 6.83 -15.76
C ASP A 81 -23.54 7.22 -16.18
N ALA A 82 -23.14 8.47 -15.92
CA ALA A 82 -21.77 8.91 -16.19
C ALA A 82 -20.72 8.10 -15.42
N TRP A 83 -20.98 7.77 -14.15
CA TRP A 83 -20.11 6.91 -13.35
C TRP A 83 -20.17 5.43 -13.78
N ASP A 84 -21.34 4.94 -14.17
CA ASP A 84 -21.52 3.57 -14.69
C ASP A 84 -20.71 3.33 -15.98
N GLN A 85 -20.64 4.32 -16.87
CA GLN A 85 -19.80 4.25 -18.07
C GLN A 85 -18.31 4.10 -17.72
N LEU A 86 -17.82 4.88 -16.74
CA LEU A 86 -16.46 4.74 -16.25
C LEU A 86 -16.25 3.36 -15.58
N ARG A 87 -17.21 2.88 -14.79
CA ARG A 87 -17.16 1.58 -14.13
C ARG A 87 -17.04 0.44 -15.16
N ALA A 88 -17.87 0.46 -16.20
CA ALA A 88 -17.82 -0.52 -17.29
C ALA A 88 -16.43 -0.53 -17.96
N HIS A 89 -15.88 0.65 -18.24
CA HIS A 89 -14.53 0.79 -18.78
C HIS A 89 -13.45 0.18 -17.85
N LEU A 90 -13.54 0.42 -16.54
CA LEU A 90 -12.61 -0.12 -15.54
C LEU A 90 -12.70 -1.65 -15.43
N LEU A 91 -13.90 -2.22 -15.42
CA LEU A 91 -14.12 -3.67 -15.40
C LEU A 91 -13.50 -4.34 -16.63
N GLY A 92 -13.69 -3.78 -17.83
CA GLY A 92 -13.04 -4.28 -19.03
C GLY A 92 -11.51 -4.23 -18.96
N ARG A 93 -10.95 -3.15 -18.40
CA ARG A 93 -9.50 -3.04 -18.17
C ARG A 93 -8.99 -4.03 -17.12
N ARG A 94 -9.79 -4.30 -16.08
CA ARG A 94 -9.48 -5.24 -15.00
C ARG A 94 -9.36 -6.65 -15.55
N ALA A 95 -10.34 -7.11 -16.32
CA ALA A 95 -10.32 -8.43 -16.96
C ALA A 95 -9.03 -8.64 -17.77
N ARG A 96 -8.68 -7.68 -18.63
CA ARG A 96 -7.42 -7.72 -19.40
C ARG A 96 -6.16 -7.67 -18.52
N ALA A 97 -6.21 -6.99 -17.39
CA ALA A 97 -5.07 -6.90 -16.47
C ALA A 97 -4.85 -8.22 -15.73
N ILE A 98 -5.93 -8.89 -15.30
CA ILE A 98 -5.88 -10.21 -14.66
C ILE A 98 -5.25 -11.24 -15.59
N GLU A 99 -5.69 -11.29 -16.85
CA GLU A 99 -5.15 -12.29 -17.79
C GLU A 99 -3.64 -12.14 -18.00
N ARG A 100 -3.17 -10.91 -18.23
CA ARG A 100 -1.73 -10.61 -18.31
C ARG A 100 -0.98 -10.89 -17.01
N SER A 101 -1.65 -10.74 -15.86
CA SER A 101 -1.04 -11.06 -14.57
C SER A 101 -0.92 -12.56 -14.38
N ARG A 102 -1.91 -13.35 -14.78
CA ARG A 102 -1.88 -14.82 -14.77
C ARG A 102 -0.76 -15.35 -15.66
N GLU A 103 -0.65 -14.86 -16.89
CA GLU A 103 0.46 -15.17 -17.80
C GLU A 103 1.83 -14.99 -17.12
N LYS A 104 2.08 -13.81 -16.54
CA LYS A 104 3.37 -13.50 -15.90
C LYS A 104 3.62 -14.28 -14.60
N LEU A 105 2.57 -14.76 -13.95
CA LEU A 105 2.69 -15.56 -12.73
C LEU A 105 2.92 -17.04 -13.02
N ARG A 106 2.53 -17.55 -14.21
CA ARG A 106 2.85 -18.91 -14.64
C ARG A 106 4.35 -19.19 -14.64
N ASP A 107 5.15 -18.19 -15.04
CA ASP A 107 6.61 -18.28 -15.07
C ASP A 107 7.27 -18.15 -13.68
N PHE A 108 6.48 -17.96 -12.62
CA PHE A 108 7.02 -17.82 -11.27
C PHE A 108 7.11 -19.17 -10.58
N ASP A 109 8.34 -19.67 -10.45
CA ASP A 109 8.66 -20.89 -9.71
C ASP A 109 8.43 -20.72 -8.20
N LEU A 110 7.18 -20.94 -7.79
CA LEU A 110 6.69 -20.76 -6.43
C LEU A 110 7.28 -21.79 -5.46
N VAL A 111 7.50 -23.03 -5.92
CA VAL A 111 8.04 -24.13 -5.11
C VAL A 111 9.46 -23.79 -4.68
N ASN A 112 10.34 -23.53 -5.64
CA ASN A 112 11.72 -23.15 -5.38
C ASN A 112 11.83 -21.81 -4.64
N PHE A 113 10.88 -20.89 -4.86
CA PHE A 113 10.79 -19.69 -4.03
C PHE A 113 10.51 -20.03 -2.56
N ALA A 114 9.52 -20.88 -2.29
CA ALA A 114 9.14 -21.29 -0.95
C ALA A 114 10.27 -22.06 -0.25
N ASP A 115 10.91 -23.00 -0.93
CA ASP A 115 12.03 -23.78 -0.38
C ASP A 115 13.20 -22.89 0.01
N ARG A 116 13.57 -21.94 -0.86
CA ARG A 116 14.63 -20.97 -0.55
C ARG A 116 14.26 -20.01 0.58
N ALA A 117 12.99 -19.61 0.67
CA ALA A 117 12.51 -18.75 1.75
C ALA A 117 12.54 -19.49 3.09
N ARG A 118 12.07 -20.75 3.11
CA ARG A 118 12.10 -21.63 4.27
C ARG A 118 13.53 -21.88 4.74
N ALA A 119 14.43 -22.31 3.85
CA ALA A 119 15.83 -22.55 4.18
C ALA A 119 16.56 -21.29 4.71
N LEU A 120 16.15 -20.09 4.29
CA LEU A 120 16.70 -18.85 4.83
C LEU A 120 16.17 -18.55 6.24
N ILE A 121 14.87 -18.78 6.47
CA ILE A 121 14.23 -18.57 7.76
C ILE A 121 14.78 -19.57 8.78
N ASP A 122 14.87 -20.85 8.42
CA ASP A 122 15.35 -21.92 9.30
C ASP A 122 16.87 -21.80 9.57
N GLY A 123 17.62 -21.19 8.64
CA GLY A 123 19.05 -20.92 8.78
C GLY A 123 19.38 -19.58 9.43
N ALA A 124 18.38 -18.77 9.81
CA ALA A 124 18.59 -17.55 10.55
C ALA A 124 18.77 -17.87 12.05
N GLY A 125 20.01 -17.78 12.55
CA GLY A 125 20.26 -17.70 13.99
C GLY A 125 19.79 -16.34 14.56
N GLU A 126 20.02 -16.10 15.87
CA GLU A 126 19.68 -14.84 16.54
C GLU A 126 20.17 -13.63 15.74
N ALA A 127 19.25 -12.91 15.10
CA ALA A 127 19.57 -11.76 14.29
C ALA A 127 19.95 -10.59 15.20
N GLN A 128 21.10 -9.96 14.93
CA GLN A 128 21.63 -8.86 15.74
C GLN A 128 20.67 -7.65 15.81
N ASP A 129 20.38 -7.28 17.05
CA ASP A 129 19.35 -6.35 17.51
C ASP A 129 19.52 -4.89 17.04
N ASN A 130 20.75 -4.46 16.77
CA ASN A 130 21.08 -3.04 16.65
C ASN A 130 20.85 -2.41 15.26
N SER A 131 20.53 -3.21 14.24
CA SER A 131 20.27 -2.71 12.88
C SER A 131 18.83 -2.22 12.68
N LEU A 132 17.88 -2.70 13.48
CA LEU A 132 16.46 -2.38 13.31
C LEU A 132 16.12 -1.01 13.89
N ALA A 133 16.57 -0.70 15.12
CA ALA A 133 16.45 0.63 15.73
C ALA A 133 16.91 1.73 14.77
N LYS A 134 18.15 1.63 14.26
CA LYS A 134 18.72 2.60 13.31
C LYS A 134 17.88 2.75 12.04
N SER A 135 17.28 1.66 11.56
CA SER A 135 16.40 1.69 10.39
C SER A 135 15.08 2.41 10.67
N VAL A 136 14.55 2.27 11.89
CA VAL A 136 13.35 2.99 12.35
C VAL A 136 13.65 4.47 12.54
N ASP A 137 14.76 4.82 13.18
CA ASP A 137 15.19 6.21 13.36
C ASP A 137 15.38 6.92 12.02
N SER A 138 16.05 6.25 11.08
CA SER A 138 16.20 6.77 9.71
C SER A 138 14.86 6.97 9.02
N ALA A 139 13.93 6.02 9.12
CA ALA A 139 12.60 6.15 8.53
C ALA A 139 11.74 7.23 9.22
N LEU A 140 11.92 7.44 10.52
CA LEU A 140 11.26 8.47 11.30
C LEU A 140 11.78 9.86 10.90
N ALA A 141 13.09 10.00 10.70
CA ALA A 141 13.70 11.22 10.17
C ALA A 141 13.22 11.54 8.75
N GLU A 142 13.21 10.55 7.85
CA GLU A 142 12.64 10.69 6.49
C GLU A 142 11.17 11.17 6.55
N TRP A 143 10.37 10.58 7.44
CA TRP A 143 8.96 10.94 7.59
C TRP A 143 8.77 12.35 8.16
N ARG A 144 9.57 12.75 9.15
CA ARG A 144 9.56 14.12 9.71
C ARG A 144 9.95 15.16 8.67
N ALA A 145 10.95 14.87 7.83
CA ALA A 145 11.31 15.74 6.71
C ALA A 145 10.12 15.89 5.74
N ALA A 146 9.48 14.78 5.36
CA ALA A 146 8.31 14.84 4.48
C ALA A 146 7.11 15.59 5.08
N ILE A 147 6.90 15.51 6.41
CA ILE A 147 5.90 16.34 7.10
C ILE A 147 6.24 17.82 6.98
N ALA A 148 7.51 18.19 7.21
CA ALA A 148 7.95 19.58 7.13
C ALA A 148 7.77 20.16 5.72
N THR A 149 8.14 19.40 4.67
CA THR A 149 7.93 19.82 3.28
C THR A 149 6.45 19.96 2.96
N ALA A 150 5.62 18.95 3.25
CA ALA A 150 4.18 19.00 2.99
C ALA A 150 3.44 20.09 3.79
N LYS A 151 4.03 20.58 4.88
CA LYS A 151 3.50 21.71 5.65
C LYS A 151 3.87 23.05 5.01
N ALA A 152 5.10 23.20 4.56
CA ALA A 152 5.56 24.40 3.88
C ALA A 152 4.87 24.57 2.52
N GLU A 153 4.71 23.45 1.79
CA GLU A 153 4.21 23.40 0.43
C GLU A 153 3.26 22.21 0.30
N PRO A 154 1.95 22.39 0.64
CA PRO A 154 0.96 21.30 0.69
C PRO A 154 0.47 20.88 -0.70
N GLU A 155 1.39 20.68 -1.63
CA GLU A 155 1.12 20.20 -2.98
C GLU A 155 0.88 18.68 -3.02
N THR A 156 0.20 18.23 -4.07
CA THR A 156 -0.14 16.81 -4.26
C THR A 156 1.09 15.90 -4.18
N GLU A 157 2.21 16.29 -4.77
CA GLU A 157 3.43 15.49 -4.75
C GLU A 157 4.02 15.37 -3.34
N GLU A 158 4.00 16.44 -2.55
CA GLU A 158 4.53 16.45 -1.18
C GLU A 158 3.66 15.64 -0.22
N VAL A 159 2.33 15.73 -0.35
CA VAL A 159 1.41 14.87 0.41
C VAL A 159 1.57 13.40 -0.01
N HIS A 160 1.87 13.13 -1.28
CA HIS A 160 2.17 11.78 -1.74
C HIS A 160 3.49 11.25 -1.16
N ALA A 161 4.54 12.08 -1.14
CA ALA A 161 5.83 11.76 -0.53
C ALA A 161 5.68 11.47 0.97
N LEU A 162 4.93 12.32 1.70
CA LEU A 162 4.55 12.12 3.09
C LEU A 162 3.90 10.74 3.32
N ARG A 163 2.93 10.38 2.48
CA ARG A 163 2.27 9.06 2.54
C ARG A 163 3.25 7.92 2.29
N ILE A 164 4.17 8.04 1.34
CA ILE A 164 5.18 7.00 1.06
C ILE A 164 6.11 6.83 2.26
N ALA A 165 6.63 7.93 2.82
CA ALA A 165 7.50 7.89 3.99
C ALA A 165 6.79 7.29 5.21
N GLY A 166 5.55 7.68 5.49
CA GLY A 166 4.74 7.11 6.55
C GLY A 166 4.53 5.59 6.39
N LYS A 167 4.26 5.11 5.17
CA LYS A 167 4.17 3.66 4.89
C LYS A 167 5.49 2.94 5.19
N ARG A 168 6.62 3.51 4.79
CA ARG A 168 7.96 2.96 5.06
C ARG A 168 8.27 2.87 6.55
N LEU A 169 7.87 3.88 7.31
CA LEU A 169 8.02 3.91 8.76
C LEU A 169 7.15 2.83 9.42
N ARG A 170 5.84 2.79 9.09
CA ARG A 170 4.93 1.77 9.66
C ARG A 170 5.44 0.35 9.42
N TYR A 171 5.92 0.01 8.22
CA TYR A 171 6.40 -1.34 7.96
C TYR A 171 7.59 -1.76 8.82
N ARG A 172 8.42 -0.81 9.27
CA ARG A 172 9.53 -1.10 10.18
C ARG A 172 9.06 -1.25 11.62
N ILE A 173 8.14 -0.40 12.06
CA ILE A 173 7.56 -0.49 13.41
C ILE A 173 6.66 -1.73 13.55
N GLU A 174 5.94 -2.12 12.49
CA GLU A 174 5.19 -3.39 12.46
C GLU A 174 6.10 -4.57 12.79
N LEU A 175 7.34 -4.53 12.33
CA LEU A 175 8.30 -5.58 12.59
C LEU A 175 8.89 -5.51 14.01
N LEU A 176 9.14 -4.32 14.56
CA LEU A 176 9.44 -4.17 16.00
C LEU A 176 8.30 -4.73 16.88
N ALA A 177 7.06 -4.44 16.52
CA ALA A 177 5.88 -4.91 17.24
C ALA A 177 5.72 -6.44 17.17
N GLU A 178 6.12 -7.07 16.05
CA GLU A 178 6.16 -8.53 15.88
C GLU A 178 7.26 -9.18 16.73
N LEU A 179 8.33 -8.45 17.06
CA LEU A 179 9.43 -8.91 17.93
C LEU A 179 9.18 -8.69 19.43
N GLY A 180 7.99 -8.23 19.82
CA GLY A 180 7.59 -8.14 21.23
C GLY A 180 7.59 -6.74 21.84
N ASP A 181 7.93 -5.70 21.09
CA ASP A 181 7.84 -4.30 21.57
C ASP A 181 6.36 -3.89 21.74
N GLY A 182 5.94 -3.79 23.01
CA GLY A 182 4.59 -3.38 23.40
C GLY A 182 4.24 -1.95 22.92
N PRO A 183 5.06 -0.93 23.23
CA PRO A 183 4.91 0.42 22.68
C PRO A 183 4.76 0.48 21.15
N ALA A 184 5.52 -0.31 20.40
CA ALA A 184 5.43 -0.35 18.94
C ALA A 184 4.03 -0.69 18.41
N LYS A 185 3.23 -1.51 19.13
CA LYS A 185 1.85 -1.83 18.74
C LYS A 185 0.93 -0.61 18.76
N LEU A 186 1.08 0.27 19.75
CA LEU A 186 0.30 1.51 19.84
C LEU A 186 0.63 2.44 18.68
N TRP A 187 1.91 2.51 18.31
CA TRP A 187 2.38 3.32 17.20
C TRP A 187 1.91 2.82 15.85
N VAL A 188 1.93 1.50 15.62
CA VAL A 188 1.34 0.89 14.43
C VAL A 188 -0.12 1.26 14.31
N LYS A 189 -0.88 1.24 15.42
CA LYS A 189 -2.29 1.62 15.43
C LYS A 189 -2.48 3.08 15.01
N SER A 190 -1.74 4.01 15.61
CA SER A 190 -1.81 5.44 15.27
C SER A 190 -1.42 5.70 13.80
N LEU A 191 -0.35 5.08 13.31
CA LEU A 191 0.08 5.20 11.92
C LEU A 191 -0.93 4.60 10.94
N LYS A 192 -1.64 3.53 11.29
CA LYS A 192 -2.70 2.96 10.45
C LYS A 192 -3.83 3.97 10.23
N ILE A 193 -4.33 4.59 11.29
CA ILE A 193 -5.41 5.60 11.19
C ILE A 193 -5.02 6.73 10.24
N LEU A 194 -3.82 7.31 10.41
CA LEU A 194 -3.33 8.35 9.53
C LEU A 194 -3.16 7.85 8.08
N GLN A 195 -2.64 6.63 7.89
CA GLN A 195 -2.44 6.06 6.57
C GLN A 195 -3.73 5.70 5.84
N ASP A 196 -4.81 5.38 6.55
CA ASP A 196 -6.12 5.14 5.96
C ASP A 196 -6.67 6.46 5.39
N GLN A 197 -6.51 7.57 6.13
CA GLN A 197 -6.90 8.90 5.67
C GLN A 197 -6.05 9.37 4.47
N LEU A 198 -4.72 9.28 4.56
CA LEU A 198 -3.80 9.56 3.44
C LEU A 198 -4.06 8.61 2.25
N GLY A 199 -4.48 7.38 2.53
CA GLY A 199 -4.89 6.38 1.55
C GLY A 199 -6.10 6.85 0.76
N SER A 200 -7.18 7.21 1.45
CA SER A 200 -8.41 7.73 0.85
C SER A 200 -8.15 9.00 0.02
N TRP A 201 -7.35 9.93 0.53
CA TRP A 201 -6.94 11.12 -0.22
C TRP A 201 -6.22 10.76 -1.53
N HIS A 202 -5.25 9.84 -1.47
CA HIS A 202 -4.50 9.42 -2.66
C HIS A 202 -5.39 8.67 -3.66
N ASP A 203 -6.32 7.83 -3.18
CA ASP A 203 -7.22 7.09 -4.06
C ASP A 203 -8.15 8.05 -4.83
N ARG A 204 -8.53 9.20 -4.24
CA ARG A 204 -9.22 10.29 -4.97
C ARG A 204 -8.35 10.93 -6.05
N GLN A 205 -7.06 11.17 -5.81
CA GLN A 205 -6.16 11.68 -6.85
C GLN A 205 -6.05 10.71 -8.02
N VAL A 206 -5.91 9.41 -7.73
CA VAL A 206 -5.88 8.36 -8.76
C VAL A 206 -7.21 8.26 -9.51
N LEU A 207 -8.35 8.49 -8.83
CA LEU A 207 -9.66 8.56 -9.48
C LEU A 207 -9.71 9.71 -10.49
N LEU A 208 -9.28 10.91 -10.11
CA LEU A 208 -9.29 12.09 -10.98
C LEU A 208 -8.44 11.87 -12.23
N GLU A 209 -7.23 11.32 -12.09
CA GLU A 209 -6.42 10.91 -13.23
C GLU A 209 -7.10 9.86 -14.11
N THR A 210 -7.82 8.93 -13.48
CA THR A 210 -8.51 7.85 -14.17
C THR A 210 -9.69 8.39 -14.98
N CYS A 211 -10.46 9.33 -14.42
CA CYS A 211 -11.51 10.05 -15.12
C CYS A 211 -10.93 10.86 -16.28
N ALA A 212 -9.84 11.60 -16.07
CA ALA A 212 -9.18 12.37 -17.14
C ALA A 212 -8.74 11.48 -18.31
N LYS A 213 -8.14 10.31 -18.01
CA LYS A 213 -7.74 9.33 -19.03
C LYS A 213 -8.92 8.68 -19.75
N PHE A 214 -10.08 8.56 -19.09
CA PHE A 214 -11.30 8.05 -19.70
C PHE A 214 -11.96 9.10 -20.59
N LEU A 215 -12.04 10.34 -20.11
CA LEU A 215 -12.58 11.48 -20.85
C LEU A 215 -11.74 11.84 -22.07
N SER A 216 -10.46 11.47 -22.13
CA SER A 216 -9.66 11.68 -23.34
C SER A 216 -9.92 10.67 -24.46
N GLN A 217 -10.80 9.68 -24.24
CA GLN A 217 -11.17 8.71 -25.27
C GLN A 217 -12.14 9.34 -26.29
N LYS A 218 -11.67 9.47 -27.54
CA LYS A 218 -12.41 10.11 -28.64
C LYS A 218 -13.81 9.51 -28.86
N ASP A 219 -13.90 8.17 -28.86
CA ASP A 219 -15.17 7.48 -29.11
C ASP A 219 -16.21 7.77 -28.02
N PHE A 220 -15.78 7.81 -26.75
CA PHE A 220 -16.67 8.15 -25.63
C PHE A 220 -17.13 9.60 -25.71
N LEU A 221 -16.22 10.54 -25.97
CA LEU A 221 -16.56 11.96 -26.09
C LEU A 221 -17.53 12.22 -27.24
N ALA A 222 -17.32 11.57 -28.39
CA ALA A 222 -18.19 11.72 -29.56
C ALA A 222 -19.58 11.12 -29.32
N ALA A 223 -19.66 9.95 -28.68
CA ALA A 223 -20.92 9.27 -28.42
C ALA A 223 -21.72 9.87 -27.25
N HIS A 224 -21.04 10.38 -26.21
CA HIS A 224 -21.68 10.78 -24.95
C HIS A 224 -21.19 12.14 -24.40
N PRO A 225 -21.27 13.24 -25.18
CA PRO A 225 -20.77 14.55 -24.73
C PRO A 225 -21.47 15.08 -23.47
N GLY A 226 -22.76 14.75 -23.28
CA GLY A 226 -23.51 15.11 -22.08
C GLY A 226 -22.98 14.44 -20.81
N LEU A 227 -22.70 13.14 -20.87
CA LEU A 227 -22.12 12.39 -19.74
C LEU A 227 -20.69 12.83 -19.45
N ALA A 228 -19.91 13.15 -20.49
CA ALA A 228 -18.57 13.69 -20.33
C ALA A 228 -18.58 15.01 -19.54
N ARG A 229 -19.51 15.93 -19.86
CA ARG A 229 -19.68 17.19 -19.12
C ARG A 229 -20.05 16.94 -17.65
N VAL A 230 -20.94 15.98 -17.39
CA VAL A 230 -21.34 15.62 -16.03
C VAL A 230 -20.16 15.08 -15.22
N LEU A 231 -19.36 14.18 -15.82
CA LEU A 231 -18.19 13.63 -15.15
C LEU A 231 -17.12 14.70 -14.85
N LEU A 232 -16.93 15.69 -15.73
CA LEU A 232 -16.06 16.84 -15.46
C LEU A 232 -16.50 17.64 -14.23
N VAL A 233 -17.80 17.91 -14.09
CA VAL A 233 -18.34 18.59 -12.90
C VAL A 233 -18.12 17.76 -11.63
N GLU A 234 -18.30 16.45 -11.70
CA GLU A 234 -18.04 15.56 -10.57
C GLU A 234 -16.55 15.49 -10.21
N MET A 235 -15.65 15.52 -11.20
CA MET A 235 -14.21 15.62 -10.97
C MET A 235 -13.83 16.91 -10.22
N GLU A 236 -14.39 18.06 -10.60
CA GLU A 236 -14.14 19.32 -9.87
C GLU A 236 -14.59 19.24 -8.41
N ARG A 237 -15.74 18.61 -8.15
CA ARG A 237 -16.25 18.40 -6.78
C ARG A 237 -15.31 17.52 -5.97
N GLU A 238 -14.83 16.43 -6.54
CA GLU A 238 -13.89 15.52 -5.88
C GLU A 238 -12.52 16.16 -5.64
N GLN A 239 -12.01 16.96 -6.59
CA GLN A 239 -10.77 17.71 -6.41
C GLN A 239 -10.89 18.70 -5.24
N ARG A 240 -11.97 19.47 -5.17
CA ARG A 240 -12.20 20.42 -4.05
C ARG A 240 -12.26 19.68 -2.71
N ARG A 241 -12.97 18.55 -2.64
CA ARG A 241 -13.04 17.70 -1.44
C ARG A 241 -11.68 17.16 -1.04
N ALA A 242 -10.87 16.70 -2.00
CA ALA A 242 -9.53 16.20 -1.70
C ALA A 242 -8.62 17.32 -1.17
N ASN A 243 -8.63 18.49 -1.80
CA ASN A 243 -7.83 19.64 -1.39
C ASN A 243 -8.22 20.13 0.02
N ALA A 244 -9.52 20.16 0.34
CA ALA A 244 -10.01 20.56 1.66
C ALA A 244 -9.52 19.66 2.81
N THR A 245 -9.11 18.42 2.53
CA THR A 245 -8.59 17.50 3.56
C THR A 245 -7.10 17.62 3.82
N VAL A 246 -6.32 18.27 2.94
CA VAL A 246 -4.85 18.25 2.98
C VAL A 246 -4.30 18.82 4.28
N ASP A 247 -4.74 20.02 4.69
CA ASP A 247 -4.27 20.66 5.92
C ASP A 247 -4.54 19.79 7.16
N GLY A 248 -5.72 19.17 7.23
CA GLY A 248 -6.08 18.24 8.31
C GLY A 248 -5.17 16.99 8.34
N LEU A 249 -4.82 16.45 7.18
CA LEU A 249 -3.92 15.30 7.05
C LEU A 249 -2.50 15.64 7.53
N VAL A 250 -1.97 16.80 7.13
CA VAL A 250 -0.63 17.27 7.54
C VAL A 250 -0.60 17.54 9.05
N LYS A 251 -1.61 18.22 9.60
CA LYS A 251 -1.73 18.44 11.05
C LYS A 251 -1.83 17.13 11.84
N HIS A 252 -2.58 16.15 11.35
CA HIS A 252 -2.63 14.83 11.97
C HIS A 252 -1.26 14.15 11.93
N ALA A 253 -0.55 14.20 10.79
CA ALA A 253 0.80 13.65 10.69
C ALA A 253 1.79 14.31 11.66
N GLU A 254 1.75 15.65 11.81
CA GLU A 254 2.55 16.36 12.81
C GLU A 254 2.23 15.89 14.23
N LYS A 255 0.94 15.82 14.59
CA LYS A 255 0.51 15.37 15.92
C LYS A 255 0.98 13.94 16.20
N THR A 256 0.81 13.04 15.23
CA THR A 256 1.29 11.66 15.36
C THR A 256 2.80 11.63 15.54
N SER A 257 3.57 12.37 14.74
CA SER A 257 5.05 12.43 14.84
C SER A 257 5.56 13.01 16.18
N ARG A 258 4.84 13.94 16.80
CA ARG A 258 5.21 14.47 18.13
C ARG A 258 5.05 13.41 19.22
N ALA A 259 3.96 12.65 19.19
CA ALA A 259 3.72 11.57 20.15
C ALA A 259 4.81 10.48 20.13
N PHE A 260 5.51 10.29 18.99
CA PHE A 260 6.68 9.40 18.90
C PHE A 260 7.88 9.87 19.73
N GLY A 261 8.05 11.18 19.97
CA GLY A 261 9.16 11.70 20.77
C GLY A 261 8.97 11.53 22.28
N GLU A 262 7.73 11.34 22.72
CA GLU A 262 7.36 11.25 24.14
C GLU A 262 7.35 9.80 24.66
N THR A 263 7.30 8.81 23.76
CA THR A 263 7.41 7.39 24.11
C THR A 263 8.77 6.87 23.63
N ALA A 264 9.68 6.51 24.53
CA ALA A 264 10.94 5.89 24.12
C ALA A 264 10.66 4.51 23.49
N ILE A 265 11.28 4.21 22.34
CA ILE A 265 11.35 2.83 21.82
C ILE A 265 12.30 2.07 22.72
N THR A 266 11.79 1.07 23.42
CA THR A 266 12.63 0.11 24.14
C THR A 266 12.54 -1.20 23.38
N ILE A 267 13.65 -1.57 22.72
CA ILE A 267 13.79 -2.92 22.21
C ILE A 267 13.98 -3.83 23.44
N PRO A 268 13.14 -4.87 23.64
CA PRO A 268 13.38 -5.84 24.70
C PRO A 268 14.72 -6.53 24.42
N GLU A 269 15.67 -6.47 25.35
CA GLU A 269 16.84 -7.36 25.31
C GLU A 269 16.32 -8.81 25.38
N GLY A 270 16.82 -9.63 24.45
CA GLY A 270 16.24 -10.90 24.01
C GLY A 270 15.58 -11.79 25.06
N ASP A 271 14.39 -12.30 24.72
CA ASP A 271 14.02 -13.66 25.06
C ASP A 271 12.93 -14.17 24.09
N ILE A 272 13.34 -14.70 22.93
CA ILE A 272 12.43 -15.40 22.00
C ILE A 272 12.42 -16.91 22.28
N ALA A 273 12.69 -17.32 23.53
CA ALA A 273 12.66 -18.72 23.95
C ALA A 273 11.25 -19.23 24.34
N GLY A 274 10.22 -18.37 24.37
CA GLY A 274 8.92 -18.74 24.97
C GLY A 274 7.80 -19.24 24.05
N ALA A 275 7.92 -19.19 22.72
CA ALA A 275 6.77 -19.43 21.82
C ALA A 275 6.78 -20.79 21.08
N ALA A 276 7.59 -21.75 21.53
CA ALA A 276 7.61 -23.12 21.02
C ALA A 276 7.52 -24.13 22.17
N GLY A 277 6.41 -24.10 22.91
CA GLY A 277 6.18 -25.05 23.99
C GLY A 277 4.91 -24.77 24.77
N ASP A 278 3.75 -24.85 24.12
CA ASP A 278 2.61 -25.60 24.67
C ASP A 278 1.42 -25.54 23.72
N LYS A 279 1.03 -26.72 23.23
CA LYS A 279 -0.36 -27.17 23.03
C LYS A 279 -0.28 -28.55 22.40
N GLN A 280 -0.32 -29.54 23.29
CA GLN A 280 -1.01 -30.80 23.05
C GLN A 280 -2.45 -30.55 22.61
#